data_AF-A0A7Z9SYR7-F1
#
_entry.id   AF-A0A7Z9SYR7-F1
#
_cell.length_a   1.000
_cell.length_b   1.000
_cell.length_c   1.000
_cell.angle_alpha   90.00
_cell.angle_beta   90.00
_cell.angle_gamma   90.00
#
_symmetry.space_group_name_H-M   'P 1'
#
loop_
_entity.id
_entity.type
_entity.pdbx_description
1 polymer ?
#
loop_
_entity_poly.entity_id
_entity_poly.type
_entity_poly.pdbx_seq_one_letter_code
_entity_poly.pdbx_strand_id
1 'polypeptide(L)'
;LSAGGPIIAPWLSLVTVTPICPHSFSSRPIVLPADQELTITFPNAEEDFRLTVDGQAEAKLAKDTVLTIRRTDYDIQMVTFEDRDYFQTLRTKLGWGDE
;
A
#
# COMPACT_ATOMS: atom_id res chain seq x y z
N LEU A 1 -5.22 -3.71 3.61
CA LEU A 1 -5.74 -4.66 4.62
C LEU A 1 -6.36 -5.91 3.98
N SER A 2 -7.33 -5.78 3.07
CA SER A 2 -8.05 -6.92 2.47
C SER A 2 -7.16 -7.97 1.79
N ALA A 3 -6.04 -7.57 1.18
CA ALA A 3 -5.06 -8.48 0.59
C ALA A 3 -4.10 -9.15 1.62
N GLY A 4 -4.35 -9.00 2.92
CA GLY A 4 -3.54 -9.61 3.99
C GLY A 4 -2.32 -8.80 4.42
N GLY A 5 -2.22 -7.52 4.03
CA GLY A 5 -1.17 -6.61 4.49
C GLY A 5 -1.33 -6.20 5.96
N PRO A 6 -0.23 -5.79 6.63
CA PRO A 6 -0.26 -5.41 8.04
C PRO A 6 -1.06 -4.12 8.29
N ILE A 7 -1.46 -3.91 9.55
CA ILE A 7 -1.93 -2.62 10.03
C ILE A 7 -0.72 -1.79 10.44
N ILE A 8 -0.62 -0.59 9.90
CA ILE A 8 0.49 0.33 10.11
C ILE A 8 -0.02 1.57 10.83
N ALA A 9 0.68 1.98 11.88
CA ALA A 9 0.38 3.21 12.58
C ALA A 9 0.68 4.42 11.66
N PRO A 10 -0.23 5.41 11.54
CA PRO A 10 -0.15 6.43 10.51
C PRO A 10 1.02 7.40 10.67
N TRP A 11 1.66 7.46 11.84
CA TRP A 11 2.85 8.28 12.10
C TRP A 11 4.17 7.61 11.67
N LEU A 12 4.13 6.38 11.16
CA LEU A 12 5.32 5.69 10.66
C LEU A 12 5.58 6.04 9.18
N SER A 13 6.83 6.34 8.85
CA SER A 13 7.26 6.60 7.47
C SER A 13 7.80 5.32 6.82
N LEU A 14 6.90 4.56 6.19
CA LEU A 14 7.23 3.29 5.54
C LEU A 14 6.30 3.01 4.34
N VAL A 15 6.69 2.06 3.50
CA VAL A 15 5.88 1.51 2.41
C VAL A 15 5.68 0.01 2.62
N THR A 16 4.48 -0.50 2.32
CA THR A 16 4.19 -1.93 2.34
C THR A 16 3.88 -2.43 0.95
N VAL A 17 4.46 -3.57 0.57
CA VAL A 17 4.18 -4.25 -0.69
C VAL A 17 3.42 -5.53 -0.36
N THR A 18 2.15 -5.60 -0.76
CA THR A 18 1.28 -6.74 -0.48
C THR A 18 0.81 -7.36 -1.80
N PRO A 19 1.21 -8.60 -2.12
CA PRO A 19 0.73 -9.28 -3.32
C PRO A 19 -0.75 -9.63 -3.20
N ILE A 20 -1.48 -9.51 -4.30
CA ILE A 20 -2.90 -9.88 -4.39
C ILE A 20 -2.99 -11.30 -4.96
N CYS A 21 -3.66 -12.21 -4.24
CA CYS A 21 -3.89 -13.61 -4.63
C CYS A 21 -2.65 -14.29 -5.25
N PRO A 22 -1.47 -14.24 -4.60
CA PRO A 22 -0.27 -14.81 -5.19
C PRO A 22 -0.38 -16.33 -5.33
N HIS A 23 0.04 -16.86 -6.48
CA HIS A 23 0.11 -18.31 -6.72
C HIS A 23 1.26 -18.99 -5.96
N SER A 24 2.21 -18.23 -5.43
CA SER A 24 3.33 -18.76 -4.65
C SER A 24 3.05 -18.71 -3.14
N PHE A 25 3.20 -19.85 -2.47
CA PHE A 25 3.07 -20.01 -1.02
C PHE A 25 4.10 -19.23 -0.20
N SER A 26 5.20 -18.77 -0.78
CA SER A 26 6.23 -17.96 -0.09
C SER A 26 5.95 -16.46 -0.17
N SER A 27 4.93 -16.04 -0.91
CA SER A 27 4.59 -14.62 -1.06
C SER A 27 4.08 -14.07 0.28
N ARG A 28 4.76 -13.05 0.80
CA ARG A 28 4.40 -12.37 2.05
C ARG A 28 4.37 -10.87 1.82
N PRO A 29 3.53 -10.11 2.56
CA PRO A 29 3.69 -8.67 2.65
C PRO A 29 5.11 -8.30 3.10
N ILE A 30 5.69 -7.28 2.50
CA ILE A 30 7.02 -6.75 2.85
C ILE A 30 6.86 -5.31 3.30
N VAL A 31 7.52 -4.95 4.41
CA VAL A 31 7.57 -3.58 4.94
C VAL A 31 8.95 -3.01 4.69
N LEU A 32 9.02 -1.84 4.06
CA LEU A 32 10.25 -1.17 3.66
C LEU A 32 10.23 0.29 4.14
N PRO A 33 11.40 0.92 4.37
CA PRO A 33 11.47 2.36 4.62
C PRO A 33 10.89 3.17 3.46
N ALA A 34 10.23 4.30 3.74
CA ALA A 34 9.57 5.10 2.71
C ALA A 34 10.53 5.85 1.77
N ASP A 35 11.80 6.01 2.16
CA ASP A 35 12.83 6.67 1.36
C ASP A 35 13.44 5.75 0.28
N GLN A 36 13.10 4.46 0.29
CA GLN A 36 13.55 3.53 -0.73
C GLN A 36 12.77 3.71 -2.03
N GLU A 37 13.49 3.71 -3.14
CA GLU A 37 12.90 3.61 -4.47
C GLU A 37 12.56 2.15 -4.77
N LEU A 38 11.32 1.90 -5.20
CA LEU A 38 10.86 0.59 -5.62
C LEU A 38 10.76 0.55 -7.14
N THR A 39 11.52 -0.34 -7.75
CA THR A 39 11.41 -0.65 -9.18
C THR A 39 10.67 -1.96 -9.37
N ILE A 40 9.60 -1.93 -10.16
CA ILE A 40 8.79 -3.09 -10.52
C ILE A 40 8.92 -3.31 -12.03
N THR A 41 9.32 -4.51 -12.40
CA THR A 41 9.46 -4.96 -13.79
C THR A 41 8.62 -6.20 -14.02
N PHE A 42 8.14 -6.40 -15.25
CA PHE A 42 7.32 -7.54 -15.63
C PHE A 42 7.99 -8.32 -16.78
N PRO A 43 9.03 -9.13 -16.51
CA PRO A 43 9.85 -9.73 -17.57
C PRO A 43 9.08 -10.68 -18.50
N ASN A 44 8.05 -11.35 -17.96
CA ASN A 44 7.24 -12.34 -18.67
C ASN A 44 5.81 -11.86 -18.89
N ALA A 45 5.65 -10.54 -19.06
CA ALA A 45 4.37 -9.92 -19.35
C ALA A 45 3.87 -10.30 -20.75
N GLU A 46 2.77 -11.05 -20.83
CA GLU A 46 2.11 -11.34 -22.12
C GLU A 46 1.13 -10.22 -22.53
N GLU A 47 0.53 -9.55 -21.54
CA GLU A 47 -0.49 -8.52 -21.73
C GLU A 47 -0.06 -7.18 -21.11
N ASP A 48 -0.70 -6.11 -21.57
CA ASP A 48 -0.62 -4.80 -20.94
C ASP A 48 -1.27 -4.81 -19.55
N PHE A 49 -0.82 -3.93 -18.68
CA PHE A 49 -1.27 -3.86 -17.29
C PHE A 49 -2.11 -2.61 -17.02
N ARG A 50 -2.84 -2.64 -15.90
CA ARG A 50 -3.49 -1.46 -15.34
C ARG A 50 -2.85 -1.09 -14.03
N LEU A 51 -2.52 0.18 -13.89
CA LEU A 51 -2.17 0.82 -12.63
C LEU A 51 -3.37 1.62 -12.15
N THR A 52 -3.74 1.41 -10.89
CA THR A 52 -4.73 2.24 -10.21
C THR A 52 -4.08 2.90 -9.01
N VAL A 53 -4.20 4.22 -8.90
CA VAL A 53 -3.70 5.01 -7.77
C VAL A 53 -4.90 5.46 -6.93
N ASP A 54 -4.85 5.17 -5.63
CA ASP A 54 -5.89 5.46 -4.63
C ASP A 54 -7.31 4.98 -5.00
N GLY A 55 -7.42 4.01 -5.90
CA GLY A 55 -8.71 3.50 -6.39
C GLY A 55 -9.46 4.46 -7.32
N GLN A 56 -8.82 5.54 -7.79
CA GLN A 56 -9.48 6.60 -8.57
C GLN A 56 -8.83 6.84 -9.92
N ALA A 57 -7.51 7.07 -9.95
CA ALA A 57 -6.79 7.33 -11.19
C ALA A 57 -6.35 6.01 -11.80
N GLU A 58 -6.65 5.79 -13.08
CA GLU A 58 -6.25 4.59 -13.82
C GLU A 58 -5.32 4.94 -14.98
N ALA A 59 -4.31 4.10 -15.19
CA ALA A 59 -3.41 4.17 -16.32
C ALA A 59 -3.20 2.78 -16.92
N LYS A 60 -3.22 2.70 -18.25
CA LYS A 60 -2.81 1.50 -18.99
C LYS A 60 -1.29 1.55 -19.19
N LEU A 61 -0.60 0.51 -18.78
CA LEU A 61 0.85 0.37 -18.90
C LEU A 61 1.18 -0.70 -19.93
N ALA A 62 2.13 -0.39 -20.82
CA ALA A 62 2.63 -1.37 -21.77
C ALA A 62 3.39 -2.49 -21.03
N LYS A 63 3.39 -3.69 -21.59
CA LYS A 63 4.04 -4.87 -21.00
C LYS A 63 5.53 -4.73 -20.68
N ASP A 64 6.24 -3.84 -21.36
CA ASP A 64 7.67 -3.53 -21.20
C ASP A 64 7.93 -2.34 -20.26
N THR A 65 6.89 -1.81 -19.60
CA THR A 65 6.99 -0.68 -18.68
C THR A 65 7.80 -1.05 -17.43
N VAL A 66 8.73 -0.19 -17.06
CA VAL A 66 9.40 -0.20 -15.76
C VAL A 66 8.69 0.80 -14.83
N LEU A 67 8.11 0.29 -13.75
CA LEU A 67 7.40 1.09 -12.76
C LEU A 67 8.36 1.50 -11.65
N THR A 68 8.49 2.81 -11.41
CA THR A 68 9.31 3.35 -10.31
C THR A 68 8.41 4.08 -9.32
N ILE A 69 8.44 3.64 -8.06
CA ILE A 69 7.66 4.22 -6.97
C ILE A 69 8.65 4.78 -5.95
N ARG A 70 8.52 6.08 -5.64
CA ARG A 70 9.36 6.77 -4.66
C ARG A 70 8.50 7.70 -3.82
N ARG A 71 8.97 8.00 -2.60
CA ARG A 71 8.41 9.09 -1.82
C ARG A 71 8.60 10.41 -2.56
N THR A 72 7.56 11.24 -2.51
CA THR A 72 7.60 12.61 -3.04
C THR A 72 8.19 13.58 -2.02
N ASP A 73 8.63 14.75 -2.48
CA ASP A 73 9.33 15.76 -1.64
C ASP A 73 8.37 16.62 -0.80
N TYR A 74 7.07 16.32 -0.81
CA TYR A 74 6.04 17.03 -0.08
C TYR A 74 5.14 16.09 0.73
N ASP A 75 4.76 16.52 1.93
CA ASP A 75 3.87 15.75 2.80
C ASP A 75 2.47 16.40 2.84
N ILE A 76 1.43 15.56 2.89
CA ILE A 76 0.05 16.01 3.09
C ILE A 76 -0.12 16.44 4.54
N GLN A 77 -0.51 17.70 4.75
CA GLN A 77 -0.84 18.22 6.08
C GLN A 77 -2.26 17.81 6.46
N MET A 78 -2.38 16.89 7.41
CA MET A 78 -3.67 16.44 7.94
C MET A 78 -4.03 17.15 9.25
N VAL A 79 -5.27 17.61 9.37
CA VAL A 79 -5.82 18.15 10.62
C VAL A 79 -6.40 17.00 11.45
N THR A 80 -6.06 16.96 12.74
CA THR A 80 -6.65 16.03 13.71
C THR A 80 -7.19 16.79 14.91
N PHE A 81 -8.12 16.17 15.63
CA PHE A 81 -8.66 16.69 16.89
C PHE A 81 -8.04 15.95 18.08
N GLU A 82 -7.89 16.64 19.21
CA GLU A 82 -7.24 16.10 20.42
C GLU A 82 -8.02 14.94 21.05
N ASP A 83 -9.34 14.91 20.87
CA ASP A 83 -10.24 13.88 21.38
C ASP A 83 -10.27 12.61 20.50
N ARG A 84 -9.49 12.58 19.42
CA ARG A 84 -9.49 11.46 18.47
C ARG A 84 -8.35 10.48 18.72
N ASP A 85 -8.69 9.35 19.35
CA ASP A 85 -7.80 8.21 19.48
C ASP A 85 -7.83 7.33 18.21
N TYR A 86 -6.66 7.17 17.58
CA TYR A 86 -6.48 6.32 16.39
C TYR A 86 -6.82 4.85 16.66
N PHE A 87 -6.35 4.28 17.77
CA PHE A 87 -6.57 2.87 18.09
C PHE A 87 -8.00 2.62 18.52
N GLN A 88 -8.65 3.57 19.19
CA GLN A 88 -10.09 3.49 19.44
C GLN A 88 -10.87 3.47 18.13
N THR A 89 -10.53 4.35 17.18
CA THR A 89 -11.16 4.39 15.86
C THR A 89 -10.94 3.08 15.11
N LEU A 90 -9.71 2.56 15.12
CA LEU A 90 -9.36 1.29 14.48
C LEU A 90 -10.18 0.14 15.08
N ARG A 91 -10.27 0.07 16.41
CA ARG A 91 -11.03 -0.94 17.14
C ARG A 91 -12.49 -0.94 16.73
N THR A 92 -13.14 0.23 16.75
CA THR A 92 -14.55 0.38 16.35
C THR A 92 -14.76 0.03 14.87
N LYS A 93 -13.85 0.42 13.99
CA LYS A 93 -13.98 0.14 12.54
C LYS A 93 -13.77 -1.33 12.17
N LEU A 94 -12.96 -2.05 12.94
CA LEU A 94 -12.63 -3.46 12.69
C LEU A 94 -13.43 -4.43 13.58
N GLY A 95 -14.25 -3.94 14.51
CA GLY A 95 -14.98 -4.78 15.47
C GLY A 95 -14.05 -5.58 16.39
N TRP A 96 -12.90 -5.00 16.77
CA TRP A 96 -11.91 -5.71 17.58
C TRP A 96 -12.25 -5.66 19.07
N GLY A 97 -12.40 -6.81 19.71
CA GLY A 97 -12.71 -6.87 21.14
C GLY A 97 -14.18 -6.62 21.48
N ASP A 98 -15.07 -6.64 20.49
CA ASP A 98 -16.49 -6.88 20.70
C ASP A 98 -16.69 -8.40 20.92
N GLU A 99 -16.61 -8.81 22.19
CA GLU A 99 -17.27 -10.00 22.74
C GLU A 99 -18.34 -9.55 23.75
#